data_AF-A0A4Y9FGT6-F1
#
_entry.id   AF-A0A4Y9FGT6-F1
#
_cell.length_a   1.000
_cell.length_b   1.000
_cell.length_c   1.000
_cell.angle_alpha   90.00
_cell.angle_beta   90.00
_cell.angle_gamma   90.00
#
_symmetry.space_group_name_H-M   'P 1'
#
loop_
_entity.id
_entity.type
_entity.pdbx_description
1 polymer ?
#
loop_
_entity_poly.entity_id
_entity_poly.type
_entity_poly.pdbx_seq_one_letter_code
_entity_poly.pdbx_strand_id
1 'polypeptide(L)'
;MRRWTPWVLLVGLALAQSGGGSPVLTAVLVLEEDVLEDGVLRTYVGSQTFPVASEAELRALLKKLAREPRPPRFVLQGERWRGVEKKGIAFNEAEALAAYREALGAGRRSFRLPARYTPPRPSLRELYALGIKEHLATGETDFRGSSRERTHNLLLASSKLDGLLIPPGRFSFNQALGPVTQEEGYKEAFVIVGDRTEQGVGGGVCQVSTTLFRAFFFAGLPILERHAHSYQVAYYKPTGLDAAVIQPYKDLRVLNDTPGYILVQRSVQGTTLRFHLFGTKDREVRWEGPFVSERKPPLPPKEVVEPSLPPGARKQVDFAAEGAKVEVRRTVRYGDGRVREDKLVSVYRPWGAIYLVGPTPPPKAPPAPQGGGGGAP
;
A
#
# COMPACT_ATOMS: atom_id res chain seq x y z
N MET A 1 -15.30 -7.08 -1.22
CA MET A 1 -14.69 -8.37 -0.83
C MET A 1 -14.76 -9.32 -2.03
N ARG A 2 -13.68 -9.46 -2.81
CA ARG A 2 -13.59 -10.50 -3.85
C ARG A 2 -13.00 -11.74 -3.18
N ARG A 3 -13.87 -12.71 -2.87
CA ARG A 3 -13.48 -14.02 -2.35
C ARG A 3 -12.58 -14.68 -3.41
N TRP A 4 -11.31 -14.88 -3.07
CA TRP A 4 -10.48 -15.85 -3.80
C TRP A 4 -11.04 -17.22 -3.46
N THR A 5 -11.57 -17.92 -4.46
CA THR A 5 -11.93 -19.32 -4.34
C THR A 5 -10.66 -20.13 -4.06
N PRO A 6 -10.66 -21.01 -3.04
CA PRO A 6 -9.63 -22.03 -2.94
C PRO A 6 -9.75 -22.91 -4.18
N TRP A 7 -8.62 -23.30 -4.76
CA TRP A 7 -8.58 -24.25 -5.86
C TRP A 7 -9.10 -25.60 -5.36
N VAL A 8 -10.40 -25.80 -5.49
CA VAL A 8 -11.04 -27.11 -5.32
C VAL A 8 -10.60 -27.95 -6.52
N LEU A 9 -9.95 -29.08 -6.24
CA LEU A 9 -9.80 -30.18 -7.19
C LEU A 9 -11.20 -30.62 -7.63
N LEU A 10 -11.65 -30.15 -8.79
CA LEU A 10 -12.83 -30.69 -9.46
C LEU A 10 -12.38 -31.88 -10.32
N VAL A 11 -12.57 -33.09 -9.78
CA VAL A 11 -12.56 -34.33 -10.54
C VAL A 11 -13.84 -34.36 -11.36
N GLY A 12 -13.76 -33.97 -12.64
CA GLY A 12 -14.86 -34.14 -13.59
C GLY A 12 -14.84 -35.56 -14.16
N LEU A 13 -15.88 -36.36 -13.85
CA LEU A 13 -16.15 -37.64 -14.50
C LEU A 13 -16.45 -37.40 -15.99
N ALA A 14 -15.71 -38.08 -16.88
CA ALA A 14 -15.97 -38.10 -18.30
C ALA A 14 -17.05 -39.16 -18.63
N LEU A 15 -18.19 -38.72 -19.15
CA LEU A 15 -19.15 -39.59 -19.84
C LEU A 15 -18.73 -39.71 -21.30
N ALA A 16 -18.40 -40.93 -21.73
CA ALA A 16 -18.07 -41.26 -23.10
C ALA A 16 -19.35 -41.34 -23.95
N GLN A 17 -19.39 -40.60 -25.06
CA GLN A 17 -20.24 -40.93 -26.19
C GLN A 17 -19.37 -41.16 -27.42
N SER A 18 -19.56 -42.32 -28.04
CA SER A 18 -18.94 -42.76 -29.27
C SER A 18 -19.65 -42.14 -30.47
N GLY A 19 -18.99 -41.22 -31.16
CA GLY A 19 -19.35 -40.71 -32.47
C GLY A 19 -18.07 -40.27 -33.18
N GLY A 20 -17.96 -40.51 -34.48
CA GLY A 20 -16.74 -40.37 -35.29
C GLY A 20 -16.16 -38.96 -35.41
N GLY A 21 -15.68 -38.41 -34.30
CA GLY A 21 -14.82 -37.23 -34.23
C GLY A 21 -13.37 -37.65 -33.94
N SER A 22 -12.42 -36.81 -34.33
CA SER A 22 -11.00 -36.99 -34.00
C SER A 22 -10.82 -37.27 -32.49
N PRO A 23 -9.92 -38.20 -32.09
CA PRO A 23 -9.73 -38.54 -30.70
C PRO A 23 -9.30 -37.31 -29.88
N VAL A 24 -10.08 -36.98 -28.84
CA VAL A 24 -9.79 -35.87 -27.93
C VAL A 24 -8.72 -36.29 -26.93
N LEU A 25 -7.58 -35.60 -26.93
CA LEU A 25 -6.51 -35.81 -25.95
C LEU A 25 -6.67 -34.90 -24.75
N THR A 26 -6.12 -35.33 -23.61
CA THR A 26 -5.96 -34.49 -22.42
C THR A 26 -4.54 -33.94 -22.34
N ALA A 27 -4.37 -32.63 -22.52
CA ALA A 27 -3.11 -31.94 -22.24
C ALA A 27 -2.93 -31.75 -20.73
N VAL A 28 -1.80 -32.19 -20.19
CA VAL A 28 -1.48 -32.10 -18.75
C VAL A 28 -0.40 -31.04 -18.53
N LEU A 29 -0.76 -29.92 -17.92
CA LEU A 29 0.16 -28.86 -17.49
C LEU A 29 0.60 -29.13 -16.04
N VAL A 30 1.87 -29.47 -15.83
CA VAL A 30 2.44 -29.69 -14.48
C VAL A 30 2.95 -28.36 -13.93
N LEU A 31 2.39 -27.88 -12.82
CA LEU A 31 2.76 -26.63 -12.17
C LEU A 31 3.58 -26.91 -10.91
N GLU A 32 4.60 -26.08 -10.68
CA GLU A 32 5.41 -26.08 -9.47
C GLU A 32 5.34 -24.71 -8.79
N GLU A 33 4.69 -24.66 -7.63
CA GLU A 33 4.46 -23.43 -6.88
C GLU A 33 5.28 -23.43 -5.60
N ASP A 34 6.15 -22.43 -5.47
CA ASP A 34 6.83 -22.15 -4.22
C ASP A 34 5.91 -21.32 -3.33
N VAL A 35 5.75 -21.77 -2.08
CA VAL A 35 4.91 -21.13 -1.08
C VAL A 35 5.67 -21.04 0.22
N LEU A 36 5.62 -19.88 0.84
CA LEU A 36 6.23 -19.61 2.12
C LEU A 36 5.14 -19.56 3.18
N GLU A 37 5.19 -20.49 4.13
CA GLU A 37 4.20 -20.63 5.18
C GLU A 37 4.87 -21.01 6.50
N ASP A 38 4.43 -20.37 7.58
CA ASP A 38 4.96 -20.60 8.93
C ASP A 38 6.51 -20.55 8.98
N GLY A 39 7.11 -19.59 8.26
CA GLY A 39 8.56 -19.38 8.20
C GLY A 39 9.34 -20.39 7.34
N VAL A 40 8.64 -21.31 6.67
CA VAL A 40 9.25 -22.38 5.86
C VAL A 40 8.87 -22.23 4.41
N LEU A 41 9.86 -22.29 3.52
CA LEU A 41 9.63 -22.37 2.09
C LEU A 41 9.32 -23.82 1.69
N ARG A 42 8.19 -24.02 1.04
CA ARG A 42 7.72 -25.32 0.54
C ARG A 42 7.45 -25.24 -0.96
N THR A 43 7.57 -26.37 -1.62
CA THR A 43 7.29 -26.50 -3.05
C THR A 43 6.17 -27.49 -3.25
N TYR A 44 5.11 -27.03 -3.90
CA TYR A 44 3.95 -27.84 -4.24
C TYR A 44 3.96 -28.15 -5.73
N VAL A 45 3.81 -29.42 -6.07
CA VAL A 45 3.63 -29.86 -7.45
C VAL A 45 2.17 -30.22 -7.66
N GLY A 46 1.56 -29.59 -8.66
CA GLY A 46 0.19 -29.86 -9.07
C GLY A 46 0.09 -30.04 -10.58
N SER A 47 -1.09 -30.41 -11.05
CA SER A 47 -1.36 -30.51 -12.48
C SER A 47 -2.72 -29.95 -12.84
N GLN A 48 -2.82 -29.31 -13.99
CA GLN A 48 -4.08 -28.91 -14.62
C GLN A 48 -4.24 -29.67 -15.92
N THR A 49 -5.46 -30.14 -16.19
CA THR A 49 -5.78 -30.93 -17.39
C THR A 49 -6.72 -30.17 -18.29
N PHE A 50 -6.46 -30.21 -19.59
CA PHE A 50 -7.26 -29.52 -20.60
C PHE A 50 -7.59 -30.47 -21.75
N PRO A 51 -8.87 -30.58 -22.17
CA PRO A 51 -9.20 -31.31 -23.39
C PRO A 51 -8.68 -30.54 -24.61
N VAL A 52 -8.14 -31.27 -25.59
CA VAL A 52 -7.61 -30.76 -26.85
C VAL A 52 -8.03 -31.72 -27.96
N ALA A 53 -8.92 -31.27 -28.85
CA ALA A 53 -9.43 -32.06 -29.97
C ALA A 53 -8.67 -31.81 -31.29
N SER A 54 -7.88 -30.73 -31.36
CA SER A 54 -7.14 -30.37 -32.58
C SER A 54 -5.88 -29.55 -32.28
N GLU A 55 -4.98 -29.46 -33.27
CA GLU A 55 -3.82 -28.56 -33.21
C GLU A 55 -4.22 -27.07 -33.08
N ALA A 56 -5.34 -26.67 -33.70
CA ALA A 56 -5.85 -25.31 -33.59
C ALA A 56 -6.30 -25.00 -32.14
N GLU A 57 -6.99 -25.94 -31.50
CA GLU A 57 -7.33 -25.84 -30.08
C GLU A 57 -6.10 -25.82 -29.20
N LEU A 58 -5.08 -26.64 -29.50
CA LEU A 58 -3.83 -26.62 -28.77
C LEU A 58 -3.19 -25.24 -28.82
N ARG A 59 -3.05 -24.64 -30.01
CA ARG A 59 -2.49 -23.28 -30.17
C ARG A 59 -3.28 -22.24 -29.40
N ALA A 60 -4.61 -22.31 -29.41
CA ALA A 60 -5.46 -21.43 -28.62
C ALA A 60 -5.23 -21.61 -27.11
N LEU A 61 -5.10 -22.86 -26.66
CA LEU A 61 -4.79 -23.20 -25.28
C LEU A 61 -3.41 -22.65 -24.85
N LEU A 62 -2.38 -22.81 -25.67
CA LEU A 62 -1.04 -22.27 -25.37
C LEU A 62 -1.09 -20.76 -25.13
N LYS A 63 -1.77 -20.01 -26.01
CA LYS A 63 -1.95 -18.55 -25.88
C LYS A 63 -2.72 -18.18 -24.61
N LYS A 64 -3.75 -18.96 -24.26
CA LYS A 64 -4.56 -18.74 -23.05
C LYS A 64 -3.77 -19.01 -21.75
N LEU A 65 -2.89 -20.01 -21.76
CA LEU A 65 -2.11 -20.41 -20.59
C LEU A 65 -0.83 -19.58 -20.43
N ALA A 66 -0.30 -19.04 -21.52
CA ALA A 66 0.88 -18.19 -21.49
C ALA A 66 0.65 -16.96 -20.62
N ARG A 67 1.63 -16.66 -19.76
CA ARG A 67 1.55 -15.52 -18.84
C ARG A 67 2.94 -15.07 -18.43
N GLU A 68 3.08 -13.77 -18.20
CA GLU A 68 4.25 -13.19 -17.55
C GLU A 68 4.33 -13.56 -16.06
N PRO A 69 5.54 -13.66 -15.49
CA PRO A 69 5.70 -13.84 -14.06
C PRO A 69 5.14 -12.65 -13.29
N ARG A 70 4.67 -12.91 -12.06
CA ARG A 70 4.24 -11.85 -11.13
C ARG A 70 5.08 -11.92 -9.86
N PRO A 71 5.56 -10.77 -9.36
CA PRO A 71 6.35 -10.73 -8.13
C PRO A 71 5.66 -11.44 -6.97
N PRO A 72 6.45 -12.03 -6.05
CA PRO A 72 5.91 -12.65 -4.86
C PRO A 72 5.13 -11.63 -4.02
N ARG A 73 4.04 -12.10 -3.39
CA ARG A 73 3.27 -11.31 -2.43
C ARG A 73 2.91 -12.17 -1.24
N PHE A 74 2.83 -11.55 -0.07
CA PHE A 74 2.27 -12.17 1.11
C PHE A 74 0.76 -11.92 1.14
N VAL A 75 -0.01 -13.00 1.23
CA VAL A 75 -1.48 -12.96 1.32
C VAL A 75 -1.92 -13.48 2.67
N LEU A 76 -2.87 -12.78 3.28
CA LEU A 76 -3.49 -13.21 4.53
C LEU A 76 -4.58 -14.24 4.20
N GLN A 77 -4.41 -15.48 4.66
CA GLN A 77 -5.36 -16.58 4.53
C GLN A 77 -5.80 -17.00 5.93
N GLY A 78 -7.05 -16.67 6.29
CA GLY A 78 -7.48 -16.74 7.69
C GLY A 78 -6.69 -15.75 8.53
N GLU A 79 -5.96 -16.25 9.53
CA GLU A 79 -5.09 -15.45 10.40
C GLU A 79 -3.60 -15.59 10.05
N ARG A 80 -3.25 -16.32 8.99
CA ARG A 80 -1.87 -16.62 8.63
C ARG A 80 -1.45 -15.95 7.33
N TRP A 81 -0.24 -15.40 7.33
CA TRP A 81 0.38 -14.89 6.12
C TRP A 81 1.06 -16.01 5.35
N ARG A 82 0.81 -16.07 4.03
CA ARG A 82 1.53 -16.97 3.12
C ARG A 82 2.17 -16.16 2.00
N GLY A 83 3.47 -16.35 1.81
CA GLY A 83 4.18 -15.84 0.63
C GLY A 83 3.85 -16.71 -0.57
N VAL A 84 3.35 -16.11 -1.64
CA VAL A 84 3.02 -16.82 -2.87
C VAL A 84 3.64 -16.08 -4.05
N GLU A 85 4.05 -16.82 -5.07
CA GLU A 85 4.49 -16.25 -6.34
C GLU A 85 3.71 -16.84 -7.51
N LYS A 86 3.75 -16.16 -8.65
CA LYS A 86 3.27 -16.73 -9.91
C LYS A 86 4.38 -16.74 -10.91
N LYS A 87 4.93 -17.92 -11.17
CA LYS A 87 5.87 -18.15 -12.27
C LYS A 87 5.19 -17.84 -13.61
N GLY A 88 5.95 -17.21 -14.49
CA GLY A 88 5.61 -17.03 -15.89
C GLY A 88 5.57 -18.40 -16.58
N ILE A 89 4.70 -18.53 -17.57
CA ILE A 89 4.52 -19.75 -18.33
C ILE A 89 4.65 -19.38 -19.80
N ALA A 90 5.59 -20.01 -20.49
CA ALA A 90 5.78 -19.90 -21.92
C ALA A 90 5.78 -21.29 -22.56
N PHE A 91 5.44 -21.36 -23.84
CA PHE A 91 5.38 -22.60 -24.60
C PHE A 91 6.14 -22.44 -25.90
N ASN A 92 6.93 -23.45 -26.27
CA ASN A 92 7.37 -23.59 -27.65
C ASN A 92 6.27 -24.33 -28.40
N GLU A 93 5.67 -23.65 -29.38
CA GLU A 93 4.54 -24.19 -30.11
C GLU A 93 4.89 -25.46 -30.89
N ALA A 94 6.08 -25.52 -31.51
CA ALA A 94 6.52 -26.69 -32.26
C ALA A 94 6.73 -27.90 -31.34
N GLU A 95 7.33 -27.70 -30.16
CA GLU A 95 7.49 -28.75 -29.15
C GLU A 95 6.11 -29.27 -28.66
N ALA A 96 5.16 -28.37 -28.41
CA ALA A 96 3.82 -28.75 -27.96
C ALA A 96 3.04 -29.54 -29.03
N LEU A 97 3.14 -29.13 -30.30
CA LEU A 97 2.51 -29.83 -31.42
C LEU A 97 3.15 -31.20 -31.66
N ALA A 98 4.48 -31.31 -31.54
CA ALA A 98 5.18 -32.58 -31.62
C ALA A 98 4.69 -33.56 -30.53
N ALA A 99 4.61 -33.11 -29.27
CA ALA A 99 4.10 -33.92 -28.15
C ALA A 99 2.64 -34.36 -28.35
N TYR A 100 1.80 -33.48 -28.90
CA TYR A 100 0.41 -33.80 -29.25
C TYR A 100 0.31 -34.87 -30.34
N ARG A 101 1.05 -34.71 -31.45
CA ARG A 101 1.08 -35.68 -32.56
C ARG A 101 1.64 -37.03 -32.15
N GLU A 102 2.70 -37.05 -31.34
CA GLU A 102 3.26 -38.29 -30.78
C GLU A 102 2.21 -39.03 -29.95
N ALA A 103 1.50 -38.32 -29.07
CA ALA A 103 0.46 -38.92 -28.23
C ALA A 103 -0.72 -39.47 -29.05
N LEU A 104 -1.13 -38.77 -30.11
CA LEU A 104 -2.13 -39.26 -31.07
C LEU A 104 -1.66 -40.54 -31.77
N GLY A 105 -0.45 -40.52 -32.34
CA GLY A 105 0.11 -41.67 -33.06
C GLY A 105 0.33 -42.90 -32.19
N ALA A 106 0.61 -42.70 -30.90
CA ALA A 106 0.75 -43.76 -29.91
C ALA A 106 -0.58 -44.21 -29.27
N GLY A 107 -1.73 -43.65 -29.68
CA GLY A 107 -3.03 -43.99 -29.10
C GLY A 107 -3.18 -43.63 -27.61
N ARG A 108 -2.40 -42.67 -27.11
CA ARG A 108 -2.48 -42.21 -25.71
C ARG A 108 -3.77 -41.43 -25.49
N ARG A 109 -4.23 -41.33 -24.24
CA ARG A 109 -5.38 -40.48 -23.85
C ARG A 109 -4.96 -39.11 -23.32
N SER A 110 -3.67 -38.94 -23.02
CA SER A 110 -3.11 -37.71 -22.49
C SER A 110 -1.65 -37.52 -22.91
N PHE A 111 -1.19 -36.28 -22.80
CA PHE A 111 0.21 -35.92 -23.02
C PHE A 111 0.62 -34.79 -22.09
N ARG A 112 1.90 -34.75 -21.71
CA ARG A 112 2.45 -33.63 -20.93
C ARG A 112 2.61 -32.42 -21.84
N LEU A 113 2.08 -31.28 -21.42
CA LEU A 113 2.28 -30.02 -22.13
C LEU A 113 3.69 -29.47 -21.82
N PRO A 114 4.59 -29.33 -22.81
CA PRO A 114 5.95 -28.83 -22.58
C PRO A 114 5.94 -27.33 -22.28
N ALA A 115 5.89 -27.00 -21.00
CA ALA A 115 5.89 -25.63 -20.50
C ALA A 115 7.29 -25.22 -20.03
N ARG A 116 7.66 -23.96 -20.29
CA ARG A 116 8.85 -23.30 -19.76
C ARG A 116 8.41 -22.33 -18.67
N TYR A 117 9.04 -22.43 -17.51
CA TYR A 117 8.71 -21.62 -16.34
C TYR A 117 9.76 -20.54 -16.11
N THR A 118 9.30 -19.30 -15.93
CA THR A 118 10.17 -18.16 -15.60
C THR A 118 9.81 -17.67 -14.21
N PRO A 119 10.70 -17.77 -13.21
CA PRO A 119 10.45 -17.19 -11.90
C PRO A 119 10.41 -15.65 -11.99
N PRO A 120 9.61 -14.96 -11.16
CA PRO A 120 9.71 -13.51 -11.03
C PRO A 120 11.08 -13.10 -10.46
N ARG A 121 11.44 -11.83 -10.61
CA ARG A 121 12.64 -11.25 -10.00
C ARG A 121 12.27 -10.07 -9.09
N PRO A 122 12.57 -10.13 -7.78
CA PRO A 122 13.02 -11.32 -7.05
C PRO A 122 11.92 -12.41 -7.00
N SER A 123 12.33 -13.66 -6.92
CA SER A 123 11.50 -14.84 -6.67
C SER A 123 11.27 -15.05 -5.18
N LEU A 124 10.29 -15.87 -4.82
CA LEU A 124 10.02 -16.18 -3.41
C LEU A 124 11.20 -16.90 -2.75
N ARG A 125 11.94 -17.72 -3.52
CA ARG A 125 13.21 -18.33 -3.09
C ARG A 125 14.28 -17.28 -2.80
N GLU A 126 14.44 -16.28 -3.67
CA GLU A 126 15.39 -15.19 -3.45
C GLU A 126 14.97 -14.35 -2.23
N LEU A 127 13.68 -14.02 -2.08
CA LEU A 127 13.19 -13.35 -0.88
C LEU A 127 13.47 -14.17 0.40
N TYR A 128 13.25 -15.48 0.37
CA TYR A 128 13.56 -16.36 1.49
C TYR A 128 15.05 -16.35 1.84
N ALA A 129 15.93 -16.39 0.83
CA ALA A 129 17.37 -16.31 1.00
C ALA A 129 17.83 -14.95 1.59
N LEU A 130 17.09 -13.87 1.31
CA LEU A 130 17.30 -12.55 1.94
C LEU A 130 16.76 -12.47 3.38
N GLY A 131 16.17 -13.54 3.91
CA GLY A 131 15.62 -13.59 5.26
C GLY A 131 14.16 -13.13 5.37
N ILE A 132 13.43 -13.01 4.27
CA ILE A 132 11.99 -12.70 4.30
C ILE A 132 11.22 -14.00 4.58
N LYS A 133 10.76 -14.19 5.83
CA LYS A 133 10.18 -15.46 6.31
C LYS A 133 8.80 -15.33 6.92
N GLU A 134 8.50 -14.21 7.55
CA GLU A 134 7.25 -14.05 8.28
C GLU A 134 6.87 -12.58 8.41
N HIS A 135 5.65 -12.34 8.89
CA HIS A 135 5.13 -11.00 9.16
C HIS A 135 5.74 -10.44 10.45
N LEU A 136 6.31 -9.23 10.37
CA LEU A 136 6.90 -8.53 11.52
C LEU A 136 5.89 -7.58 12.17
N ALA A 137 5.25 -6.72 11.36
CA ALA A 137 4.31 -5.74 11.84
C ALA A 137 3.47 -5.11 10.73
N THR A 138 2.38 -4.45 11.11
CA THR A 138 1.56 -3.63 10.22
C THR A 138 1.44 -2.22 10.78
N GLY A 139 1.69 -1.22 9.95
CA GLY A 139 1.30 0.16 10.21
C GLY A 139 0.09 0.52 9.36
N GLU A 140 -0.84 1.29 9.90
CA GLU A 140 -2.03 1.75 9.15
C GLU A 140 -2.44 3.17 9.49
N THR A 141 -3.07 3.84 8.53
CA THR A 141 -3.75 5.13 8.70
C THR A 141 -5.01 5.19 7.83
N ASP A 142 -5.99 5.98 8.24
CA ASP A 142 -7.22 6.25 7.48
C ASP A 142 -7.12 7.62 6.80
N PHE A 143 -7.44 7.70 5.51
CA PHE A 143 -7.48 8.95 4.73
C PHE A 143 -8.90 9.36 4.34
N ARG A 144 -9.94 8.82 4.98
CA ARG A 144 -11.34 9.21 4.75
C ARG A 144 -11.51 10.72 4.81
N GLY A 145 -12.27 11.27 3.87
CA GLY A 145 -12.51 12.71 3.76
C GLY A 145 -11.37 13.51 3.13
N SER A 146 -10.28 12.85 2.70
CA SER A 146 -9.23 13.52 1.91
C SER A 146 -9.78 14.02 0.57
N SER A 147 -9.26 15.15 0.10
CA SER A 147 -9.51 15.62 -1.26
C SER A 147 -9.00 14.60 -2.29
N ARG A 148 -9.45 14.75 -3.54
CA ARG A 148 -9.05 13.88 -4.65
C ARG A 148 -7.55 13.96 -4.90
N GLU A 149 -6.98 15.15 -4.85
CA GLU A 149 -5.57 15.46 -5.10
C GLU A 149 -4.69 14.86 -3.98
N ARG A 150 -5.11 15.03 -2.71
CA ARG A 150 -4.42 14.43 -1.56
C ARG A 150 -4.44 12.91 -1.63
N THR A 151 -5.58 12.33 -2.01
CA THR A 151 -5.72 10.88 -2.19
C THR A 151 -4.82 10.38 -3.32
N HIS A 152 -4.79 11.08 -4.46
CA HIS A 152 -3.88 10.77 -5.57
C HIS A 152 -2.42 10.76 -5.13
N ASN A 153 -1.96 11.81 -4.46
CA ASN A 153 -0.58 11.92 -3.96
C ASN A 153 -0.23 10.81 -2.97
N LEU A 154 -1.14 10.51 -2.03
CA LEU A 154 -0.96 9.44 -1.05
C LEU A 154 -0.83 8.07 -1.72
N LEU A 155 -1.68 7.79 -2.71
CA LEU A 155 -1.65 6.51 -3.44
C LEU A 155 -0.40 6.39 -4.31
N LEU A 156 0.03 7.47 -4.97
CA LEU A 156 1.26 7.54 -5.75
C LEU A 156 2.50 7.35 -4.88
N ALA A 157 2.63 8.12 -3.80
CA ALA A 157 3.76 8.00 -2.87
C ALA A 157 3.82 6.60 -2.24
N SER A 158 2.68 6.08 -1.80
CA SER A 158 2.67 4.74 -1.19
C SER A 158 2.98 3.64 -2.19
N SER A 159 2.58 3.75 -3.47
CA SER A 159 2.90 2.72 -4.47
C SER A 159 4.40 2.65 -4.79
N LYS A 160 5.14 3.76 -4.70
CA LYS A 160 6.61 3.77 -4.85
C LYS A 160 7.32 2.94 -3.76
N LEU A 161 6.65 2.67 -2.64
CA LEU A 161 7.19 1.92 -1.50
C LEU A 161 6.69 0.46 -1.45
N ASP A 162 5.76 0.05 -2.33
CA ASP A 162 5.29 -1.34 -2.41
C ASP A 162 6.36 -2.23 -3.05
N GLY A 163 6.75 -3.30 -2.37
CA GLY A 163 7.80 -4.20 -2.83
C GLY A 163 9.22 -3.78 -2.46
N LEU A 164 9.39 -2.71 -1.67
CA LEU A 164 10.71 -2.22 -1.27
C LEU A 164 11.41 -3.24 -0.37
N LEU A 165 12.66 -3.55 -0.69
CA LEU A 165 13.56 -4.37 0.11
C LEU A 165 14.53 -3.48 0.88
N ILE A 166 14.44 -3.48 2.20
CA ILE A 166 15.30 -2.71 3.09
C ILE A 166 16.42 -3.64 3.59
N PRO A 167 17.68 -3.48 3.15
CA PRO A 167 18.80 -4.27 3.67
C PRO A 167 19.05 -3.98 5.15
N PRO A 168 19.79 -4.84 5.88
CA PRO A 168 20.37 -4.47 7.16
C PRO A 168 21.15 -3.15 7.05
N GLY A 169 20.94 -2.24 7.99
CA GLY A 169 21.54 -0.91 7.97
C GLY A 169 20.52 0.23 7.95
N ARG A 170 20.99 1.43 7.60
CA ARG A 170 20.19 2.66 7.67
C ARG A 170 19.21 2.75 6.51
N PHE A 171 17.97 3.12 6.83
CA PHE A 171 16.92 3.46 5.89
C PHE A 171 16.57 4.94 5.98
N SER A 172 16.28 5.56 4.84
CA SER A 172 15.72 6.91 4.72
C SER A 172 14.44 6.87 3.90
N PHE A 173 13.35 7.40 4.46
CA PHE A 173 12.07 7.50 3.76
C PHE A 173 12.18 8.43 2.56
N ASN A 174 12.81 9.59 2.72
CA ASN A 174 12.95 10.56 1.63
C ASN A 174 13.77 9.98 0.47
N GLN A 175 14.85 9.24 0.76
CA GLN A 175 15.65 8.57 -0.26
C GLN A 175 14.85 7.48 -0.99
N ALA A 176 14.10 6.66 -0.24
CA ALA A 176 13.29 5.58 -0.80
C ALA A 176 12.11 6.10 -1.64
N LEU A 177 11.50 7.21 -1.25
CA LEU A 177 10.38 7.81 -1.97
C LEU A 177 10.81 8.52 -3.26
N GLY A 178 12.01 9.12 -3.25
CA GLY A 178 12.47 10.02 -4.30
C GLY A 178 11.76 11.39 -4.27
N PRO A 179 11.99 12.24 -5.29
CA PRO A 179 11.46 13.60 -5.32
C PRO A 179 9.93 13.66 -5.28
N VAL A 180 9.40 14.67 -4.59
CA VAL A 180 7.97 14.98 -4.53
C VAL A 180 7.70 16.25 -5.35
N THR A 181 7.57 16.08 -6.66
CA THR A 181 7.40 17.20 -7.61
C THR A 181 6.27 16.94 -8.61
N GLN A 182 5.85 17.97 -9.37
CA GLN A 182 4.79 17.81 -10.37
C GLN A 182 5.21 16.88 -11.52
N GLU A 183 6.48 16.91 -11.89
CA GLU A 183 7.08 16.04 -12.92
C GLU A 183 6.98 14.57 -12.54
N GLU A 184 7.09 14.27 -11.23
CA GLU A 184 6.91 12.93 -10.67
C GLU A 184 5.43 12.53 -10.55
N GLY A 185 4.50 13.39 -11.01
CA GLY A 185 3.06 13.14 -11.05
C GLY A 185 2.30 13.57 -9.79
N TYR A 186 2.94 14.27 -8.85
CA TYR A 186 2.28 14.82 -7.68
C TYR A 186 1.44 16.05 -8.04
N LYS A 187 0.32 16.20 -7.34
CA LYS A 187 -0.62 17.31 -7.49
C LYS A 187 -0.50 18.28 -6.33
N GLU A 188 -0.91 19.51 -6.57
CA GLU A 188 -1.13 20.48 -5.50
C GLU A 188 -2.32 20.02 -4.64
N ALA A 189 -2.10 20.01 -3.33
CA ALA A 189 -3.10 19.73 -2.33
C ALA A 189 -2.79 20.56 -1.09
N PHE A 190 -3.72 20.65 -0.15
CA PHE A 190 -3.43 21.32 1.11
C PHE A 190 -2.28 20.62 1.85
N VAL A 191 -1.24 21.38 2.14
CA VAL A 191 -0.07 21.02 2.95
C VAL A 191 -0.05 21.91 4.18
N ILE A 192 0.55 21.39 5.25
CA ILE A 192 0.76 22.13 6.49
C ILE A 192 2.21 22.61 6.49
N VAL A 193 2.42 23.92 6.44
CA VAL A 193 3.75 24.55 6.43
C VAL A 193 3.78 25.64 7.49
N GLY A 194 4.68 25.50 8.47
CA GLY A 194 4.76 26.45 9.58
C GLY A 194 3.39 26.59 10.26
N ASP A 195 2.87 27.82 10.36
CA ASP A 195 1.57 28.16 10.98
C ASP A 195 0.41 28.27 9.97
N ARG A 196 0.53 27.64 8.80
CA ARG A 196 -0.46 27.77 7.72
C ARG A 196 -0.78 26.43 7.09
N THR A 197 -2.02 26.34 6.61
CA THR A 197 -2.46 25.32 5.68
C THR A 197 -2.62 25.99 4.32
N GLU A 198 -1.76 25.63 3.38
CA GLU A 198 -1.66 26.25 2.06
C GLU A 198 -1.61 25.19 0.96
N GLN A 199 -1.79 25.59 -0.31
CA GLN A 199 -1.62 24.65 -1.42
C GLN A 199 -0.13 24.38 -1.65
N GLY A 200 0.22 23.11 -1.78
CA GLY A 200 1.59 22.69 -2.08
C GLY A 200 1.61 21.31 -2.71
N VAL A 201 2.69 21.04 -3.43
CA VAL A 201 2.87 19.76 -4.13
C VAL A 201 3.08 18.64 -3.11
N GLY A 202 2.38 17.53 -3.28
CA GLY A 202 2.60 16.33 -2.46
C GLY A 202 1.85 16.28 -1.13
N GLY A 203 0.82 17.12 -0.93
CA GLY A 203 -0.08 16.96 0.21
C GLY A 203 -0.59 15.53 0.32
N GLY A 204 -0.39 14.89 1.48
CA GLY A 204 -0.65 13.46 1.73
C GLY A 204 0.60 12.61 2.00
N VAL A 205 1.81 13.06 1.62
CA VAL A 205 3.06 12.29 1.82
C VAL A 205 3.39 12.06 3.29
N CYS A 206 3.12 13.02 4.19
CA CYS A 206 3.30 12.84 5.63
C CYS A 206 2.45 11.68 6.20
N GLN A 207 1.29 11.41 5.61
CA GLN A 207 0.46 10.27 6.02
C GLN A 207 1.09 8.93 5.59
N VAL A 208 1.76 8.90 4.43
CA VAL A 208 2.51 7.72 3.97
C VAL A 208 3.69 7.46 4.91
N SER A 209 4.46 8.50 5.25
CA SER A 209 5.54 8.40 6.24
C SER A 209 5.02 7.95 7.61
N THR A 210 3.91 8.52 8.08
CA THR A 210 3.26 8.10 9.34
C THR A 210 2.86 6.63 9.32
N THR A 211 2.27 6.15 8.21
CA THR A 211 1.89 4.75 8.06
C THR A 211 3.10 3.82 8.12
N LEU A 212 4.19 4.18 7.43
CA LEU A 212 5.40 3.37 7.42
C LEU A 212 6.15 3.43 8.75
N PHE A 213 6.22 4.59 9.39
CA PHE A 213 6.73 4.78 10.75
C PHE A 213 6.02 3.86 11.73
N ARG A 214 4.69 3.77 11.68
CA ARG A 214 3.93 2.85 12.55
C ARG A 214 4.34 1.40 12.31
N ALA A 215 4.55 1.01 11.06
CA ALA A 215 5.01 -0.35 10.73
C ALA A 215 6.40 -0.62 11.33
N PHE A 216 7.36 0.30 11.17
CA PHE A 216 8.68 0.19 11.79
C PHE A 216 8.63 0.23 13.32
N PHE A 217 7.74 1.05 13.87
CA PHE A 217 7.54 1.18 15.31
C PHE A 217 7.04 -0.15 15.91
N PHE A 218 6.00 -0.74 15.31
CA PHE A 218 5.45 -2.01 15.78
C PHE A 218 6.35 -3.21 15.44
N ALA A 219 7.23 -3.11 14.44
CA ALA A 219 8.27 -4.11 14.18
C ALA A 219 9.47 -4.02 15.15
N GLY A 220 9.51 -3.02 16.03
CA GLY A 220 10.58 -2.89 17.03
C GLY A 220 11.90 -2.43 16.43
N LEU A 221 11.89 -1.75 15.28
CA LEU A 221 13.10 -1.18 14.70
C LEU A 221 13.53 0.08 15.48
N PRO A 222 14.85 0.30 15.68
CA PRO A 222 15.38 1.57 16.15
C PRO A 222 14.99 2.72 15.22
N ILE A 223 14.39 3.77 15.78
CA ILE A 223 14.03 4.98 15.06
C ILE A 223 15.17 5.98 15.22
N LEU A 224 15.86 6.28 14.12
CA LEU A 224 17.04 7.16 14.10
C LEU A 224 16.65 8.63 13.95
N GLU A 225 15.57 8.90 13.21
CA GLU A 225 15.02 10.24 13.03
C GLU A 225 13.50 10.14 12.90
N ARG A 226 12.78 10.96 13.68
CA ARG A 226 11.33 11.12 13.57
C ARG A 226 10.93 12.51 14.04
N HIS A 227 10.09 13.17 13.27
CA HIS A 227 9.49 14.45 13.63
C HIS A 227 7.99 14.26 13.84
N ALA A 228 7.45 14.75 14.95
CA ALA A 228 5.99 14.89 15.08
C ALA A 228 5.49 16.02 14.16
N HIS A 229 4.20 15.99 13.82
CA HIS A 229 3.53 17.16 13.27
C HIS A 229 3.48 18.27 14.33
N SER A 230 3.37 19.52 13.89
CA SER A 230 3.36 20.68 14.80
C SER A 230 2.14 20.68 15.72
N TYR A 231 1.03 20.08 15.31
CA TYR A 231 -0.22 19.97 16.08
C TYR A 231 -0.85 18.58 15.91
N GLN A 232 -1.82 18.26 16.78
CA GLN A 232 -2.49 16.96 16.77
C GLN A 232 -3.45 16.84 15.59
N VAL A 233 -3.05 16.10 14.56
CA VAL A 233 -3.91 15.80 13.42
C VAL A 233 -4.89 14.68 13.80
N ALA A 234 -6.19 14.98 13.77
CA ALA A 234 -7.23 14.14 14.36
C ALA A 234 -7.26 12.69 13.83
N TYR A 235 -6.92 12.46 12.56
CA TYR A 235 -6.92 11.13 11.94
C TYR A 235 -5.65 10.32 12.18
N TYR A 236 -4.65 10.86 12.88
CA TYR A 236 -3.47 10.10 13.34
C TYR A 236 -3.63 9.55 14.76
N LYS A 237 -4.86 9.32 15.24
CA LYS A 237 -5.04 8.59 16.49
C LYS A 237 -4.46 7.16 16.41
N PRO A 238 -3.94 6.60 17.52
CA PRO A 238 -3.65 7.29 18.78
C PRO A 238 -2.55 8.35 18.61
N THR A 239 -2.71 9.50 19.29
CA THR A 239 -1.78 10.63 19.21
C THR A 239 -0.38 10.22 19.66
N GLY A 240 0.66 10.89 19.15
CA GLY A 240 2.06 10.54 19.43
C GLY A 240 2.68 9.52 18.46
N LEU A 241 1.88 8.85 17.61
CA LEU A 241 2.35 7.86 16.63
C LEU A 241 2.31 8.37 15.18
N ASP A 242 2.73 9.62 14.96
CA ASP A 242 2.84 10.27 13.66
C ASP A 242 4.30 10.53 13.24
N ALA A 243 4.55 10.67 11.95
CA ALA A 243 5.88 11.04 11.44
C ALA A 243 5.74 12.02 10.27
N ALA A 244 6.08 13.28 10.54
CA ALA A 244 6.12 14.35 9.55
C ALA A 244 7.43 14.29 8.76
N VAL A 245 7.35 14.53 7.45
CA VAL A 245 8.50 14.59 6.52
C VAL A 245 8.35 15.79 5.61
N ILE A 246 9.47 16.43 5.29
CA ILE A 246 9.56 17.60 4.41
C ILE A 246 10.91 17.48 3.71
N GLN A 247 10.95 17.25 2.40
CA GLN A 247 12.21 17.12 1.69
C GLN A 247 12.92 18.48 1.52
N PRO A 248 14.25 18.57 1.69
CA PRO A 248 15.17 17.57 2.27
C PRO A 248 15.32 17.68 3.81
N TYR A 249 14.58 18.57 4.48
CA TYR A 249 14.82 19.01 5.86
C TYR A 249 14.37 18.06 6.99
N LYS A 250 13.26 17.32 6.81
CA LYS A 250 12.71 16.37 7.79
C LYS A 250 12.56 15.00 7.14
N ASP A 251 13.16 13.99 7.74
CA ASP A 251 13.13 12.62 7.26
C ASP A 251 12.57 11.65 8.31
N LEU A 252 12.16 10.47 7.85
CA LEU A 252 11.96 9.31 8.71
C LEU A 252 13.12 8.36 8.45
N ARG A 253 13.99 8.22 9.45
CA ARG A 253 15.14 7.32 9.38
C ARG A 253 15.03 6.22 10.40
N VAL A 254 15.28 4.99 9.99
CA VAL A 254 15.29 3.82 10.87
C VAL A 254 16.52 2.98 10.61
N LEU A 255 16.89 2.17 11.60
CA LEU A 255 17.91 1.15 11.43
C LEU A 255 17.21 -0.20 11.27
N ASN A 256 17.43 -0.87 10.14
CA ASN A 256 17.16 -2.30 10.05
C ASN A 256 18.31 -3.03 10.74
N ASP A 257 18.11 -3.37 12.01
CA ASP A 257 19.01 -4.20 12.83
C ASP A 257 18.47 -5.64 12.95
N THR A 258 17.63 -6.08 12.02
CA THR A 258 17.15 -7.47 11.96
C THR A 258 18.17 -8.38 11.25
N PRO A 259 18.07 -9.72 11.38
CA PRO A 259 19.03 -10.65 10.78
C PRO A 259 19.10 -10.64 9.24
N GLY A 260 18.17 -9.96 8.56
CA GLY A 260 18.08 -9.97 7.11
C GLY A 260 17.39 -8.74 6.54
N TYR A 261 16.94 -8.85 5.30
CA TYR A 261 16.19 -7.80 4.66
C TYR A 261 14.78 -7.69 5.26
N ILE A 262 14.15 -6.55 5.03
CA ILE A 262 12.73 -6.35 5.29
C ILE A 262 12.03 -6.03 3.97
N LEU A 263 10.96 -6.77 3.66
CA LEU A 263 10.06 -6.48 2.56
C LEU A 263 8.93 -5.57 3.07
N VAL A 264 8.75 -4.42 2.42
CA VAL A 264 7.60 -3.54 2.60
C VAL A 264 6.53 -3.93 1.59
N GLN A 265 5.36 -4.35 2.07
CA GLN A 265 4.20 -4.61 1.22
C GLN A 265 3.06 -3.65 1.56
N ARG A 266 2.57 -2.94 0.55
CA ARG A 266 1.44 -2.03 0.65
C ARG A 266 0.12 -2.77 0.47
N SER A 267 -0.89 -2.36 1.22
CA SER A 267 -2.29 -2.65 0.88
C SER A 267 -3.18 -1.42 1.11
N VAL A 268 -4.25 -1.31 0.33
CA VAL A 268 -5.29 -0.28 0.51
C VAL A 268 -6.64 -0.97 0.51
N GLN A 269 -7.43 -0.74 1.56
CA GLN A 269 -8.77 -1.29 1.70
C GLN A 269 -9.73 -0.16 2.07
N GLY A 270 -10.64 0.20 1.16
CA GLY A 270 -11.47 1.38 1.32
C GLY A 270 -10.60 2.63 1.45
N THR A 271 -10.64 3.29 2.61
CA THR A 271 -9.85 4.48 2.93
C THR A 271 -8.68 4.19 3.88
N THR A 272 -8.36 2.91 4.13
CA THR A 272 -7.26 2.53 5.01
C THR A 272 -6.03 2.16 4.19
N LEU A 273 -4.94 2.91 4.35
CA LEU A 273 -3.61 2.57 3.85
C LEU A 273 -2.88 1.73 4.89
N ARG A 274 -2.22 0.66 4.44
CA ARG A 274 -1.38 -0.18 5.28
C ARG A 274 -0.02 -0.45 4.65
N PHE A 275 1.00 -0.54 5.50
CA PHE A 275 2.27 -1.18 5.18
C PHE A 275 2.46 -2.38 6.09
N HIS A 276 2.70 -3.54 5.49
CA HIS A 276 3.05 -4.78 6.15
C HIS A 276 4.55 -5.02 5.96
N LEU A 277 5.25 -5.27 7.05
CA LEU A 277 6.67 -5.62 7.02
C LEU A 277 6.82 -7.13 7.12
N PHE A 278 7.63 -7.71 6.25
CA PHE A 278 8.00 -9.12 6.30
C PHE A 278 9.52 -9.25 6.40
N GLY A 279 10.00 -10.22 7.16
CA GLY A 279 11.42 -10.40 7.45
C GLY A 279 11.66 -11.64 8.29
N THR A 280 12.75 -11.64 9.06
CA THR A 280 13.04 -12.66 10.07
C THR A 280 12.72 -12.08 11.44
N LYS A 281 11.81 -12.74 12.18
CA LYS A 281 11.44 -12.27 13.52
C LYS A 281 12.49 -12.67 14.54
N ASP A 282 13.03 -11.69 15.25
CA ASP A 282 14.05 -11.85 16.29
C ASP A 282 13.71 -11.09 17.58
N ARG A 283 12.51 -10.49 17.65
CA ARG A 283 12.06 -9.66 18.76
C ARG A 283 10.55 -9.64 18.92
N GLU A 284 10.12 -9.29 20.12
CA GLU A 284 8.73 -8.97 20.48
C GLU A 284 8.62 -7.52 20.93
N VAL A 285 7.49 -6.90 20.64
CA VAL A 285 7.23 -5.49 20.94
C VAL A 285 6.01 -5.36 21.83
N ARG A 286 6.16 -4.61 22.92
CA ARG A 286 5.05 -4.09 23.73
C ARG A 286 5.12 -2.57 23.75
N TRP A 287 3.98 -1.91 23.81
CA TRP A 287 3.93 -0.46 23.86
C TRP A 287 2.80 0.02 24.76
N GLU A 288 2.97 1.21 25.31
CA GLU A 288 2.04 1.83 26.26
C GLU A 288 1.86 3.32 25.96
N GLY A 289 0.71 3.85 26.37
CA GLY A 289 0.29 5.22 26.12
C GLY A 289 -0.85 5.32 25.10
N PRO A 290 -1.12 6.51 24.53
CA PRO A 290 -0.39 7.76 24.76
C PRO A 290 -0.61 8.33 26.17
N PHE A 291 0.47 8.69 26.84
CA PHE A 291 0.43 9.48 28.08
C PHE A 291 0.43 10.96 27.72
N VAL A 292 -0.65 11.66 28.02
CA VAL A 292 -0.84 13.06 27.61
C VAL A 292 -0.69 13.99 28.81
N SER A 293 0.11 15.03 28.66
CA SER A 293 0.42 16.03 29.69
C SER A 293 0.49 17.44 29.07
N GLU A 294 0.62 18.46 29.91
CA GLU A 294 0.81 19.87 29.49
C GLU A 294 -0.26 20.35 28.47
N ARG A 295 -1.52 19.97 28.69
CA ARG A 295 -2.63 20.29 27.79
C ARG A 295 -2.86 21.80 27.73
N LYS A 296 -3.04 22.32 26.51
CA LYS A 296 -3.38 23.72 26.23
C LYS A 296 -4.61 23.76 25.34
N PRO A 297 -5.62 24.59 25.64
CA PRO A 297 -6.80 24.71 24.80
C PRO A 297 -6.41 25.17 23.38
N PRO A 298 -7.21 24.83 22.35
CA PRO A 298 -6.99 25.33 21.00
C PRO A 298 -6.95 26.85 20.95
N LEU A 299 -6.19 27.40 19.99
CA LEU A 299 -6.18 28.84 19.74
C LEU A 299 -7.52 29.27 19.10
N PRO A 300 -7.88 30.57 19.18
CA PRO A 300 -9.01 31.11 18.43
C PRO A 300 -8.88 30.80 16.92
N PRO A 301 -10.01 30.63 16.21
CA PRO A 301 -9.98 30.36 14.78
C PRO A 301 -9.38 31.54 14.01
N LYS A 302 -8.71 31.23 12.89
CA LYS A 302 -8.15 32.21 11.97
C LYS A 302 -8.93 32.21 10.66
N GLU A 303 -9.26 33.39 10.18
CA GLU A 303 -9.86 33.57 8.85
C GLU A 303 -8.81 34.08 7.87
N VAL A 304 -8.76 33.49 6.69
CA VAL A 304 -7.85 33.85 5.59
C VAL A 304 -8.70 34.16 4.37
N VAL A 305 -8.54 35.36 3.82
CA VAL A 305 -9.26 35.75 2.60
C VAL A 305 -8.73 34.93 1.42
N GLU A 306 -9.63 34.23 0.74
CA GLU A 306 -9.35 33.44 -0.44
C GLU A 306 -10.08 34.06 -1.64
N PRO A 307 -9.38 34.82 -2.51
CA PRO A 307 -10.00 35.52 -3.63
C PRO A 307 -10.76 34.61 -4.61
N SER A 308 -10.40 33.32 -4.68
CA SER A 308 -11.09 32.34 -5.52
C SER A 308 -12.45 31.90 -4.97
N LEU A 309 -12.78 32.21 -3.71
CA LEU A 309 -14.10 31.92 -3.14
C LEU A 309 -15.12 33.02 -3.48
N PRO A 310 -16.40 32.67 -3.70
CA PRO A 310 -17.46 33.67 -3.89
C PRO A 310 -17.57 34.63 -2.70
N PRO A 311 -17.94 35.91 -2.91
CA PRO A 311 -18.12 36.85 -1.82
C PRO A 311 -19.06 36.33 -0.73
N GLY A 312 -18.62 36.41 0.53
CA GLY A 312 -19.37 35.90 1.69
C GLY A 312 -19.34 34.37 1.89
N ALA A 313 -18.69 33.60 1.01
CA ALA A 313 -18.49 32.17 1.23
C ALA A 313 -17.51 31.93 2.39
N ARG A 314 -17.71 30.84 3.13
CA ARG A 314 -16.85 30.43 4.24
C ARG A 314 -16.59 28.93 4.19
N LYS A 315 -15.32 28.54 4.14
CA LYS A 315 -14.89 27.14 4.00
C LYS A 315 -13.84 26.81 5.06
N GLN A 316 -14.13 25.86 5.93
CA GLN A 316 -13.12 25.35 6.86
C GLN A 316 -12.11 24.48 6.12
N VAL A 317 -10.83 24.77 6.28
CA VAL A 317 -9.72 24.02 5.69
C VAL A 317 -8.81 23.37 6.72
N ASP A 318 -8.94 23.75 7.99
CA ASP A 318 -8.21 23.15 9.10
C ASP A 318 -9.05 23.16 10.38
N PHE A 319 -8.76 22.22 11.27
CA PHE A 319 -9.54 21.97 12.47
C PHE A 319 -8.75 22.34 13.72
N ALA A 320 -9.44 22.92 14.69
CA ALA A 320 -8.84 23.27 15.97
C ALA A 320 -8.31 22.01 16.67
N ALA A 321 -7.12 22.10 17.27
CA ALA A 321 -6.49 21.03 18.00
C ALA A 321 -5.92 21.55 19.32
N GLU A 322 -6.09 20.78 20.38
CA GLU A 322 -5.44 21.10 21.66
C GLU A 322 -3.92 20.92 21.54
N GLY A 323 -3.18 21.79 22.21
CA GLY A 323 -1.76 21.59 22.43
C GLY A 323 -1.56 20.56 23.53
N ALA A 324 -0.54 19.73 23.42
CA ALA A 324 -0.20 18.77 24.46
C ALA A 324 1.21 18.22 24.26
N LYS A 325 1.80 17.73 25.35
CA LYS A 325 2.95 16.85 25.31
C LYS A 325 2.48 15.41 25.43
N VAL A 326 2.80 14.61 24.43
CA VAL A 326 2.39 13.21 24.33
C VAL A 326 3.61 12.32 24.39
N GLU A 327 3.58 11.34 25.28
CA GLU A 327 4.60 10.32 25.43
C GLU A 327 4.04 8.94 25.06
N VAL A 328 4.77 8.20 24.23
CA VAL A 328 4.51 6.80 23.92
C VAL A 328 5.75 6.00 24.29
N ARG A 329 5.57 4.90 25.03
CA ARG A 329 6.65 4.02 25.47
C ARG A 329 6.59 2.72 24.69
N ARG A 330 7.75 2.16 24.35
CA ARG A 330 7.87 0.87 23.66
C ARG A 330 8.97 0.05 24.31
N THR A 331 8.68 -1.19 24.66
CA THR A 331 9.66 -2.17 25.10
C THR A 331 9.84 -3.21 24.00
N VAL A 332 11.08 -3.41 23.58
CA VAL A 332 11.49 -4.39 22.57
C VAL A 332 12.34 -5.45 23.25
N ARG A 333 11.87 -6.69 23.25
CA ARG A 333 12.59 -7.83 23.82
C ARG A 333 13.11 -8.71 22.70
N TYR A 334 14.42 -8.85 22.60
CA TYR A 334 15.08 -9.66 21.57
C TYR A 334 15.11 -11.14 21.97
N GLY A 335 15.22 -12.02 20.97
CA GLY A 335 15.32 -13.47 21.18
C GLY A 335 16.58 -13.89 21.94
N ASP A 336 17.63 -13.05 21.92
CA ASP A 336 18.88 -13.24 22.68
C ASP A 336 18.80 -12.76 24.14
N GLY A 337 17.63 -12.27 24.58
CA GLY A 337 17.40 -11.78 25.94
C GLY A 337 17.68 -10.29 26.15
N ARG A 338 18.26 -9.57 25.18
CA ARG A 338 18.39 -8.11 25.27
C ARG A 338 17.01 -7.45 25.37
N VAL A 339 16.95 -6.31 26.04
CA VAL A 339 15.75 -5.47 26.12
C VAL A 339 16.13 -4.03 25.76
N ARG A 340 15.35 -3.40 24.89
CA ARG A 340 15.45 -1.96 24.59
C ARG A 340 14.14 -1.29 24.97
N GLU A 341 14.23 -0.18 25.67
CA GLU A 341 13.10 0.68 25.96
C GLU A 341 13.25 1.98 25.18
N ASP A 342 12.20 2.32 24.42
CA ASP A 342 12.13 3.54 23.64
C ASP A 342 11.06 4.45 24.23
N LYS A 343 11.37 5.74 24.27
CA LYS A 343 10.45 6.81 24.68
C LYS A 343 10.29 7.78 23.52
N LEU A 344 9.12 7.81 22.92
CA LEU A 344 8.77 8.79 21.90
C LEU A 344 8.00 9.94 22.53
N VAL A 345 8.55 11.15 22.41
CA VAL A 345 7.91 12.38 22.89
C VAL A 345 7.48 13.21 21.68
N SER A 346 6.21 13.63 21.68
CA SER A 346 5.64 14.54 20.70
C SER A 346 5.15 15.79 21.43
N VAL A 347 5.61 16.96 21.00
CA VAL A 347 5.14 18.24 21.54
C VAL A 347 4.29 18.90 20.48
N TYR A 348 2.99 18.97 20.74
CA TYR A 348 2.00 19.59 19.87
C TYR A 348 1.63 20.96 20.41
N ARG A 349 1.68 21.98 19.55
CA ARG A 349 1.18 23.31 19.89
C ARG A 349 -0.35 23.35 19.79
N PRO A 350 -1.03 24.20 20.57
CA PRO A 350 -2.44 24.47 20.36
C PRO A 350 -2.65 25.10 18.98
N TRP A 351 -3.73 24.72 18.30
CA TRP A 351 -4.01 25.09 16.94
C TRP A 351 -5.44 25.59 16.79
N GLY A 352 -5.61 26.75 16.16
CA GLY A 352 -6.93 27.29 15.83
C GLY A 352 -7.42 26.72 14.50
N ALA A 353 -8.73 26.54 14.38
CA ALA A 353 -9.32 26.19 13.08
C ALA A 353 -9.03 27.28 12.04
N ILE A 354 -8.77 26.89 10.80
CA ILE A 354 -8.55 27.83 9.70
C ILE A 354 -9.76 27.81 8.78
N TYR A 355 -10.31 28.99 8.51
CA TYR A 355 -11.40 29.20 7.58
C TYR A 355 -10.93 30.08 6.42
N LEU A 356 -11.12 29.59 5.20
CA LEU A 356 -11.04 30.43 4.00
C LEU A 356 -12.35 31.19 3.84
N VAL A 357 -12.28 32.50 3.68
CA VAL A 357 -13.45 33.37 3.48
C VAL A 357 -13.35 34.09 2.14
N GLY A 358 -14.45 34.19 1.42
CA GLY A 358 -14.51 34.99 0.19
C GLY A 358 -14.39 36.49 0.48
N PRO A 359 -14.01 37.29 -0.52
CA PRO A 359 -13.88 38.74 -0.36
C PRO A 359 -15.21 39.37 0.07
N THR A 360 -15.15 40.47 0.81
CA THR A 360 -16.35 41.20 1.20
C THR A 360 -17.04 41.75 -0.07
N PRO A 361 -18.35 41.50 -0.27
CA PRO A 361 -19.04 42.08 -1.40
C PRO A 361 -18.99 43.61 -1.34
N PRO A 362 -18.86 44.30 -2.49
CA PRO A 362 -18.92 45.75 -2.50
C PRO A 362 -20.26 46.22 -1.90
N PRO A 363 -20.29 47.37 -1.20
CA PRO A 363 -21.52 47.90 -0.65
C PRO A 363 -22.56 48.06 -1.75
N LYS A 364 -23.81 47.65 -1.47
CA LYS A 364 -24.91 47.73 -2.43
C LYS A 364 -25.10 49.20 -2.83
N ALA A 365 -25.05 49.50 -4.12
CA ALA A 365 -25.30 50.84 -4.63
C ALA A 365 -26.67 51.33 -4.13
N PRO A 366 -26.80 52.62 -3.73
CA PRO A 366 -28.08 53.16 -3.31
C PRO A 366 -29.11 52.97 -4.43
N PRO A 367 -30.38 52.69 -4.09
CA PRO A 367 -31.43 52.54 -5.09
C PRO A 367 -31.47 53.78 -5.97
N ALA A 368 -31.50 53.58 -7.29
CA ALA A 368 -31.64 54.68 -8.24
C ALA A 368 -32.93 55.46 -7.91
N PRO A 369 -32.90 56.80 -7.91
CA PRO A 369 -34.09 57.59 -7.62
C PRO A 369 -35.19 57.20 -8.61
N GLN A 370 -36.39 56.89 -8.09
CA GLN A 370 -37.56 56.66 -8.91
C GLN A 370 -37.79 57.93 -9.73
N GLY A 371 -37.62 57.84 -11.05
CA GLY A 371 -37.94 58.94 -11.96
C GLY A 371 -39.40 59.29 -11.77
N GLY A 372 -39.67 60.43 -11.14
CA GLY A 372 -41.01 60.98 -11.02
C GLY A 372 -41.56 61.22 -12.42
N GLY A 373 -42.52 60.39 -12.82
CA GLY A 373 -43.34 60.64 -14.00
C GLY A 373 -44.12 61.93 -13.78
N GLY A 374 -43.60 63.03 -14.30
CA GLY A 374 -44.32 64.28 -14.41
C GLY A 374 -45.44 64.12 -15.44
N GLY A 375 -46.63 63.78 -14.96
CA GLY A 375 -47.86 64.07 -15.69
C GLY A 375 -48.10 65.58 -15.65
N ALA A 376 -48.07 66.22 -16.82
CA ALA A 376 -48.58 67.57 -16.99
C ALA A 376 -50.12 67.52 -17.19
N PRO A 377 -50.86 68.55 -16.73
CA PRO A 377 -52.32 68.58 -16.75
C PRO A 377 -52.93 68.73 -18.15
#